data_AF-A0A1I3TMF7-F1
#
_entry.id   AF-A0A1I3TMF7-F1
#
_cell.length_a   1.000
_cell.length_b   1.000
_cell.length_c   1.000
_cell.angle_alpha   90.00
_cell.angle_beta   90.00
_cell.angle_gamma   90.00
#
_symmetry.space_group_name_H-M   'P 1'
#
loop_
_entity.id
_entity.type
_entity.pdbx_description
1 polymer ?
#
loop_
_entity_poly.entity_id
_entity_poly.type
_entity_poly.pdbx_seq_one_letter_code
_entity_poly.pdbx_strand_id
1 'polypeptide(L)'
;MPTKISDAALDDPAQTIAQFCRAESLSKSSYYALRRRGLGPDERRVPGTKIIRITAEAHAAWRERIDAFARTEAAQLETERRRKLASIAGQIAAQSPRHVSRRRAGQRRPR
;
A
#
# COMPACT_ATOMS: atom_id res chain seq x y z
N MET A 1 -18.89 -23.62 -18.89
CA MET A 1 -17.43 -23.59 -18.64
C MET A 1 -17.21 -23.10 -17.22
N PRO A 2 -17.12 -23.98 -16.21
CA PRO A 2 -16.86 -23.55 -14.85
C PRO A 2 -15.37 -23.24 -14.68
N THR A 3 -15.08 -22.00 -14.33
CA THR A 3 -13.78 -21.48 -13.93
C THR A 3 -13.26 -22.34 -12.77
N LYS A 4 -12.13 -23.02 -12.98
CA LYS A 4 -11.39 -23.68 -11.90
C LYS A 4 -10.97 -22.61 -10.91
N ILE A 5 -11.73 -22.46 -9.82
CA ILE A 5 -11.22 -21.94 -8.56
C ILE A 5 -10.17 -22.95 -8.15
N SER A 6 -8.90 -22.60 -8.34
CA SER A 6 -7.78 -23.45 -7.98
C SER A 6 -7.72 -23.57 -6.47
N ASP A 7 -8.35 -24.62 -5.94
CA ASP A 7 -8.10 -25.24 -4.62
C ASP A 7 -6.65 -25.79 -4.53
N ALA A 8 -5.66 -24.96 -4.82
CA ALA A 8 -4.24 -25.34 -4.82
C ALA A 8 -3.51 -24.90 -3.53
N ALA A 9 -4.24 -24.47 -2.50
CA ALA A 9 -3.66 -23.83 -1.31
C ALA A 9 -3.48 -24.77 -0.11
N LEU A 10 -3.93 -26.03 -0.16
CA LEU A 10 -4.00 -26.90 1.02
C LEU A 10 -2.81 -27.87 1.17
N ASP A 11 -1.89 -27.96 0.21
CA ASP A 11 -0.78 -28.92 0.22
C ASP A 11 0.59 -28.31 -0.19
N ASP A 12 0.74 -26.98 -0.14
CA ASP A 12 2.01 -26.36 -0.54
C ASP A 12 3.08 -26.58 0.56
N PRO A 13 4.16 -27.34 0.30
CA PRO A 13 5.14 -27.68 1.32
C PRO A 13 5.81 -26.43 1.89
N ALA A 14 6.10 -26.46 3.20
CA ALA A 14 6.73 -25.35 3.89
C ALA A 14 8.01 -24.88 3.16
N GLN A 15 7.95 -23.66 2.63
CA GLN A 15 8.95 -23.10 1.75
C GLN A 15 10.17 -22.63 2.53
N THR A 16 11.33 -22.68 1.89
CA THR A 16 12.54 -22.02 2.38
C THR A 16 12.50 -20.53 2.04
N ILE A 17 13.31 -19.72 2.73
CA ILE A 17 13.48 -18.29 2.40
C ILE A 17 13.84 -18.09 0.92
N ALA A 18 14.68 -18.96 0.35
CA ALA A 18 15.08 -18.86 -1.05
C ALA A 18 13.93 -19.13 -2.03
N GLN A 19 13.07 -20.10 -1.71
CA GLN A 19 11.87 -20.39 -2.50
C GLN A 19 10.87 -19.25 -2.41
N PHE A 20 10.60 -18.74 -1.21
CA PHE A 20 9.76 -17.57 -0.99
C PHE A 20 10.27 -16.36 -1.78
N CYS A 21 11.58 -16.06 -1.69
CA CYS A 21 12.19 -14.97 -2.43
C CYS A 21 12.00 -15.12 -3.96
N ARG A 22 12.15 -16.34 -4.49
CA ARG A 22 11.90 -16.61 -5.91
C ARG A 22 10.43 -16.42 -6.29
N ALA A 23 9.50 -16.88 -5.46
CA ALA A 23 8.07 -16.75 -5.70
C ALA A 23 7.61 -15.28 -5.74
N GLU A 24 8.17 -14.45 -4.85
CA GLU A 24 7.83 -13.03 -4.73
C GLU A 24 8.74 -12.10 -5.53
N SER A 25 9.64 -12.64 -6.36
CA SER A 25 10.65 -11.86 -7.09
C SER A 25 11.47 -10.92 -6.18
N LEU A 26 11.74 -11.35 -4.94
CA LEU A 26 12.52 -10.62 -3.95
C LEU A 26 13.97 -11.11 -3.94
N SER A 27 14.89 -10.18 -3.71
CA SER A 27 16.25 -10.54 -3.34
C SER A 27 16.31 -10.99 -1.87
N LYS A 28 17.33 -11.79 -1.50
CA LYS A 28 17.55 -12.17 -0.10
C LYS A 28 17.78 -10.95 0.80
N SER A 29 18.50 -9.93 0.32
CA SER A 29 18.73 -8.71 1.08
C SER A 29 17.42 -7.93 1.32
N SER A 30 16.55 -7.85 0.30
CA SER A 30 15.21 -7.28 0.43
C SER A 30 14.37 -8.04 1.47
N TYR A 31 14.42 -9.37 1.46
CA TYR A 31 13.76 -10.20 2.47
C TYR A 31 14.23 -9.87 3.89
N TYR A 32 15.54 -9.84 4.13
CA TYR A 32 16.06 -9.52 5.47
C TYR A 32 15.78 -8.08 5.88
N ALA A 33 15.70 -7.14 4.92
CA ALA A 33 15.27 -5.78 5.21
C ALA A 33 13.78 -5.73 5.63
N LEU A 34 12.89 -6.44 4.92
CA LEU A 34 11.47 -6.56 5.27
C LEU A 34 11.30 -7.21 6.65
N ARG A 35 12.01 -8.30 6.91
CA ARG A 35 12.02 -8.97 8.21
C ARG A 35 12.43 -8.03 9.34
N ARG A 36 13.52 -7.27 9.19
CA ARG A 36 13.96 -6.29 10.21
C ARG A 36 12.94 -5.18 10.44
N ARG A 37 12.13 -4.85 9.43
CA ARG A 37 11.03 -3.87 9.53
C ARG A 37 9.73 -4.47 10.07
N GLY A 38 9.68 -5.77 10.40
CA GLY A 38 8.46 -6.44 10.84
C GLY A 38 7.44 -6.69 9.71
N LEU A 39 7.84 -6.49 8.46
CA LEU A 39 7.00 -6.65 7.27
C LEU A 39 7.24 -7.98 6.55
N GLY A 40 8.00 -8.90 7.17
CA GLY A 40 8.25 -10.23 6.63
C GLY A 40 7.07 -11.20 6.86
N PRO A 41 7.07 -12.35 6.17
CA PRO A 41 6.16 -13.44 6.48
C PRO A 41 6.51 -14.07 7.83
N ASP A 42 5.57 -14.79 8.42
CA ASP A 42 5.82 -15.52 9.66
C ASP A 42 6.77 -16.71 9.40
N GLU A 43 7.82 -16.77 10.20
CA GLU A 43 8.88 -17.76 10.10
C GLU A 43 8.71 -18.83 11.18
N ARG A 44 8.63 -20.10 10.79
CA ARG A 44 8.74 -21.24 11.70
C ARG A 44 10.18 -21.74 11.73
N ARG A 45 10.78 -21.73 12.92
CA ARG A 45 12.10 -22.33 13.15
C ARG A 45 11.95 -23.78 13.59
N VAL A 46 12.67 -24.69 12.94
CA VAL A 46 12.69 -26.09 13.36
C VAL A 46 13.51 -26.22 14.65
N PRO A 47 12.93 -26.73 15.76
CA PRO A 47 13.64 -26.87 17.04
C PRO A 47 14.96 -27.62 16.90
N GLY A 48 15.99 -27.18 17.63
CA GLY A 48 17.32 -27.78 17.57
C GLY A 48 18.12 -27.47 16.29
N THR A 49 17.59 -26.70 15.35
CA THR A 49 18.29 -26.34 14.10
C THR A 49 18.26 -24.83 13.82
N LYS A 50 19.07 -24.39 12.85
CA LYS A 50 19.00 -23.04 12.28
C LYS A 50 18.07 -22.94 11.07
N ILE A 51 17.34 -24.02 10.74
CA ILE A 51 16.50 -24.08 9.54
C ILE A 51 15.22 -23.27 9.78
N ILE A 52 14.92 -22.37 8.85
CA ILE A 52 13.72 -21.53 8.82
C ILE A 52 12.83 -22.01 7.68
N ARG A 53 11.54 -22.15 7.98
CA ARG A 53 10.49 -22.51 7.05
C ARG A 53 9.35 -21.51 7.11
N ILE A 54 8.75 -21.22 5.96
CA ILE A 54 7.58 -20.36 5.79
C ILE A 54 6.44 -21.28 5.35
N THR A 55 5.37 -21.35 6.13
CA THR A 55 4.22 -22.17 5.77
C THR A 55 3.42 -21.50 4.66
N ALA A 56 2.64 -22.28 3.91
CA ALA A 56 1.72 -21.74 2.89
C ALA A 56 0.77 -20.68 3.49
N GLU A 57 0.23 -20.96 4.67
CA GLU A 57 -0.62 -20.03 5.43
C GLU A 57 0.10 -18.71 5.75
N ALA A 58 1.35 -18.79 6.22
CA ALA A 58 2.14 -17.59 6.56
C ALA A 58 2.45 -16.76 5.31
N HIS A 59 2.65 -17.41 4.17
CA HIS A 59 2.85 -16.76 2.89
C HIS A 59 1.57 -16.06 2.40
N ALA A 60 0.43 -16.75 2.44
CA ALA A 60 -0.87 -16.17 2.07
C ALA A 60 -1.22 -14.97 2.95
N ALA A 61 -1.10 -15.12 4.28
CA ALA A 61 -1.34 -14.04 5.23
C ALA A 61 -0.38 -12.85 5.02
N TRP A 62 0.87 -13.11 4.63
CA TRP A 62 1.80 -12.05 4.26
C TRP A 62 1.35 -11.30 3.00
N ARG A 63 0.94 -11.99 1.94
CA ARG A 63 0.44 -11.34 0.72
C ARG A 63 -0.76 -10.45 1.02
N GLU A 64 -1.74 -10.96 1.79
CA GLU A 64 -2.91 -10.18 2.18
C GLU A 64 -2.53 -8.90 2.95
N ARG A 65 -1.58 -8.99 3.88
CA ARG A 65 -1.07 -7.83 4.63
C ARG A 65 -0.40 -6.81 3.72
N ILE A 66 0.47 -7.26 2.81
CA ILE A 66 1.17 -6.38 1.88
C ILE A 66 0.20 -5.71 0.90
N ASP A 67 -0.78 -6.44 0.37
CA ASP A 67 -1.80 -5.90 -0.50
C ASP A 67 -2.69 -4.89 0.23
N ALA A 68 -3.06 -5.17 1.48
CA ALA A 68 -3.76 -4.22 2.32
C ALA A 68 -2.94 -2.93 2.54
N PHE A 69 -1.65 -3.07 2.86
CA PHE A 69 -0.75 -1.94 3.05
C PHE A 69 -0.61 -1.09 1.77
N ALA A 70 -0.39 -1.73 0.62
CA ALA A 70 -0.28 -1.06 -0.67
C ALA A 70 -1.57 -0.29 -1.04
N ARG A 71 -2.75 -0.89 -0.78
CA ARG A 71 -4.04 -0.20 -0.96
C ARG A 71 -4.17 1.02 -0.06
N THR A 72 -3.75 0.93 1.19
CA THR A 72 -3.81 2.07 2.12
C THR A 72 -2.86 3.19 1.72
N GLU A 73 -1.62 2.88 1.30
CA GLU A 73 -0.69 3.91 0.81
C GLU A 73 -1.20 4.59 -0.46
N ALA A 74 -1.76 3.82 -1.40
CA ALA A 74 -2.37 4.40 -2.61
C ALA A 74 -3.52 5.35 -2.27
N ALA A 75 -4.38 4.98 -1.32
CA ALA A 75 -5.48 5.84 -0.86
C ALA A 75 -4.98 7.12 -0.16
N GLN A 76 -3.92 7.03 0.64
CA GLN A 76 -3.29 8.19 1.28
C GLN A 76 -2.68 9.14 0.24
N LEU A 77 -1.96 8.60 -0.74
CA LEU A 77 -1.35 9.38 -1.82
C LEU A 77 -2.40 10.13 -2.63
N GLU A 78 -3.52 9.48 -2.94
CA GLU A 78 -4.62 10.13 -3.68
C GLU A 78 -5.29 11.23 -2.85
N THR A 79 -5.50 10.98 -1.55
CA THR A 79 -6.02 11.99 -0.62
C THR A 79 -5.09 13.22 -0.58
N GLU A 80 -3.78 13.00 -0.54
CA GLU A 80 -2.78 14.07 -0.54
C GLU A 80 -2.81 14.86 -1.85
N ARG A 81 -2.87 14.18 -3.00
CA ARG A 81 -3.02 14.82 -4.33
C ARG A 81 -4.26 15.70 -4.39
N ARG A 82 -5.41 15.18 -3.97
CA ARG A 82 -6.67 15.94 -3.94
C ARG A 82 -6.58 17.17 -3.07
N ARG A 83 -5.95 17.08 -1.89
CA ARG A 83 -5.72 18.22 -0.99
C ARG A 83 -4.85 19.29 -1.64
N LYS A 84 -3.76 18.90 -2.31
CA LYS A 84 -2.88 19.83 -3.03
C LYS A 84 -3.62 20.57 -4.13
N LEU A 85 -4.38 19.85 -4.96
CA LEU A 85 -5.17 20.46 -6.04
C LEU A 85 -6.26 21.40 -5.50
N ALA A 86 -6.96 21.02 -4.44
CA ALA A 86 -7.97 21.87 -3.81
C ALA A 86 -7.37 23.16 -3.24
N SER A 87 -6.18 23.08 -2.63
CA SER A 87 -5.46 24.26 -2.12
C SER A 87 -5.12 25.23 -3.26
N ILE A 88 -4.53 24.71 -4.34
CA ILE A 88 -4.17 25.52 -5.53
C ILE A 88 -5.43 26.16 -6.13
N ALA A 89 -6.50 25.39 -6.33
CA ALA A 89 -7.76 25.90 -6.85
C ALA A 89 -8.37 26.98 -5.95
N GLY A 90 -8.30 26.81 -4.63
CA GLY A 90 -8.73 27.81 -3.65
C GLY A 90 -7.94 29.11 -3.74
N GLN A 91 -6.62 29.02 -3.88
CA GLN A 91 -5.76 30.19 -4.10
C GLN A 91 -6.11 30.93 -5.39
N ILE A 92 -6.28 30.20 -6.49
CA ILE A 92 -6.68 30.78 -7.79
C ILE A 92 -8.05 31.46 -7.67
N ALA A 93 -9.02 30.80 -7.03
CA ALA A 93 -10.36 31.36 -6.84
C ALA A 93 -10.36 32.64 -5.99
N ALA A 94 -9.58 32.66 -4.90
CA ALA A 94 -9.42 33.84 -4.05
C ALA A 94 -8.75 35.01 -4.80
N GLN A 95 -7.79 34.70 -5.68
CA GLN A 95 -7.09 35.68 -6.51
C GLN A 95 -7.93 36.15 -7.71
N SER A 96 -9.07 35.51 -8.01
CA SER A 96 -9.91 35.89 -9.15
C SER A 96 -10.46 37.32 -9.02
N PRO A 97 -10.49 38.11 -10.13
CA PRO A 97 -11.16 39.42 -10.15
C PRO A 97 -12.65 39.35 -9.81
N ARG A 98 -13.30 38.22 -10.10
CA ARG A 98 -14.72 37.98 -9.80
C ARG A 98 -14.99 37.46 -8.39
N HIS A 99 -13.96 37.34 -7.55
CA HIS A 99 -14.12 36.88 -6.17
C HIS A 99 -15.14 37.74 -5.42
N VAL A 100 -15.97 37.10 -4.59
CA VAL A 100 -17.15 37.74 -3.96
C VAL A 100 -16.82 39.01 -3.17
N SER A 101 -15.64 39.05 -2.52
CA SER A 101 -15.19 40.24 -1.78
C SER A 101 -14.92 41.43 -2.72
N ARG A 102 -14.36 41.18 -3.91
CA ARG A 102 -14.06 42.20 -4.92
C ARG A 102 -15.30 42.58 -5.72
N ARG A 103 -16.19 41.63 -5.99
CA ARG A 103 -17.47 41.87 -6.66
C ARG A 103 -18.38 42.81 -5.85
N ARG A 104 -18.40 42.68 -4.52
CA ARG A 104 -19.17 43.58 -3.64
C ARG A 104 -18.57 44.98 -3.52
N ALA A 105 -17.24 45.11 -3.62
CA ALA A 105 -16.56 46.42 -3.59
C ALA A 105 -16.94 47.30 -4.79
N GLY A 106 -17.07 46.72 -5.99
CA GLY A 106 -17.49 47.46 -7.20
C GLY A 106 -18.97 47.88 -7.22
N GLN A 107 -19.81 47.33 -6.35
CA GLN A 107 -21.24 47.68 -6.27
C GLN A 107 -21.56 48.79 -5.26
N ARG A 108 -20.58 49.25 -4.46
CA ARG A 108 -20.75 50.42 -3.59
C ARG A 108 -20.78 51.67 -4.48
N ARG A 109 -21.98 52.08 -4.91
CA ARG A 109 -22.21 53.36 -5.60
C ARG A 109 -21.70 54.51 -4.71
N PRO A 110 -20.95 55.49 -5.26
CA PRO A 110 -20.66 56.72 -4.53
C PRO A 110 -21.99 57.43 -4.23
N ARG A 111 -22.08 57.99 -3.01
CA ARG A 111 -23.21 58.80 -2.54
C ARG A 111 -23.17 60.18 -3.17
#